data_AF-A0A821ZIB2-F1
#
_entry.id   AF-A0A821ZIB2-F1
#
_cell.length_a   1.000
_cell.length_b   1.000
_cell.length_c   1.000
_cell.angle_alpha   90.00
_cell.angle_beta   90.00
_cell.angle_gamma   90.00
#
_symmetry.space_group_name_H-M   'P 1'
#
loop_
_entity.id
_entity.type
_entity.pdbx_description
1 polymer ?
#
loop_
_entity_poly.entity_id
_entity_poly.type
_entity_poly.pdbx_seq_one_letter_code
_entity_poly.pdbx_strand_id
1 'polypeptide(L)'
;MQIQIAKKIPNDSEKAKVLEHLLANQNLSDEMIAGVAECVETMSSSKQMGDVLRLIAKRSELSEIQFRVSVKATGAIANGYEKGSALRAFSMHEQFTVQHLDVVLSVAATISSSTDMANVFIDLANNRYLNARYFPSILYGIKEIANDNCKSNALCQLASRLPKSNANVLQAYMMAANSISSSAEKARATKALM
;
A
#
# COMPACT_ATOMS: atom_id res chain seq x y z
N MET A 1 3.20 0.63 29.81
CA MET A 1 4.38 1.43 30.25
C MET A 1 5.38 1.65 29.12
N GLN A 2 5.81 0.62 28.37
CA GLN A 2 6.86 0.74 27.34
C GLN A 2 6.53 1.69 26.17
N ILE A 3 5.28 1.74 25.69
CA ILE A 3 4.86 2.66 24.60
C ILE A 3 4.99 4.13 25.01
N GLN A 4 4.62 4.48 26.25
CA GLN A 4 4.73 5.86 26.75
C GLN A 4 6.18 6.32 26.88
N ILE A 5 7.10 5.37 27.12
CA ILE A 5 8.54 5.63 27.10
C ILE A 5 9.00 5.87 25.67
N ALA A 6 8.60 5.01 24.72
CA ALA A 6 8.98 5.14 23.31
C ALA A 6 8.58 6.51 22.71
N LYS A 7 7.39 7.03 23.06
CA LYS A 7 6.93 8.36 22.63
C LYS A 7 7.88 9.51 23.02
N LYS A 8 8.65 9.36 24.10
CA LYS A 8 9.57 10.39 24.61
C LYS A 8 10.98 10.27 24.06
N ILE A 9 11.30 9.21 23.31
CA ILE A 9 12.64 9.01 22.75
C ILE A 9 12.80 9.95 21.55
N PRO A 10 13.77 10.89 21.55
CA PRO A 10 13.95 11.84 20.46
C PRO A 10 14.62 11.21 19.23
N ASN A 11 15.43 10.16 19.43
CA ASN A 11 16.15 9.50 18.35
C ASN A 11 15.29 8.40 17.71
N ASP A 12 14.99 8.54 16.42
CA ASP A 12 14.15 7.56 15.70
C ASP A 12 14.75 6.16 15.63
N SER A 13 16.08 6.02 15.58
CA SER A 13 16.74 4.72 15.57
C SER A 13 16.57 3.98 16.90
N GLU A 14 16.75 4.69 18.02
CA GLU A 14 16.52 4.15 19.35
C GLU A 14 15.03 3.86 19.59
N LYS A 15 14.16 4.78 19.16
CA LYS A 15 12.71 4.60 19.23
C LYS A 15 12.29 3.34 18.45
N ALA A 16 12.77 3.18 17.22
CA ALA A 16 12.52 2.00 16.42
C ALA A 16 12.94 0.72 17.15
N LYS A 17 14.18 0.64 17.65
CA LYS A 17 14.67 -0.54 18.39
C LYS A 17 13.78 -0.92 19.58
N VAL A 18 13.28 0.07 20.33
CA VAL A 18 12.36 -0.17 21.45
C VAL A 18 11.02 -0.73 20.94
N LEU A 19 10.48 -0.17 19.86
CA LEU A 19 9.25 -0.66 19.23
C LEU A 19 9.44 -2.08 18.65
N GLU A 20 10.56 -2.33 17.98
CA GLU A 20 10.92 -3.65 17.45
C GLU A 20 11.01 -4.71 18.55
N HIS A 21 11.64 -4.36 19.69
CA HIS A 21 11.69 -5.24 20.85
C HIS A 21 10.31 -5.51 21.45
N LEU A 22 9.44 -4.49 21.50
CA LEU A 22 8.04 -4.67 21.91
C LEU A 22 7.31 -5.62 20.95
N LEU A 23 7.51 -5.45 19.64
CA LEU A 23 6.90 -6.23 18.56
C LEU A 23 7.36 -7.69 18.51
N ALA A 24 8.50 -8.02 19.12
CA ALA A 24 8.95 -9.40 19.27
C ALA A 24 8.03 -10.25 20.17
N ASN A 25 7.16 -9.63 20.96
CA ASN A 25 6.18 -10.33 21.78
C ASN A 25 5.01 -10.86 20.92
N GLN A 26 4.60 -12.12 21.15
CA GLN A 26 3.55 -12.76 20.35
C GLN A 26 2.12 -12.29 20.69
N ASN A 27 1.87 -11.83 21.91
CA ASN A 27 0.52 -11.45 22.37
C ASN A 27 0.44 -9.94 22.65
N LEU A 28 0.32 -9.15 21.59
CA LEU A 28 0.10 -7.71 21.70
C LEU A 28 -1.39 -7.40 21.53
N SER A 29 -1.92 -6.59 22.45
CA SER A 29 -3.31 -6.12 22.34
C SER A 29 -3.45 -5.08 21.23
N ASP A 30 -4.70 -4.83 20.83
CA ASP A 30 -5.03 -3.79 19.84
C ASP A 30 -4.54 -2.41 20.29
N GLU A 31 -4.65 -2.10 21.59
CA GLU A 31 -4.15 -0.85 22.17
C GLU A 31 -2.62 -0.75 22.10
N MET A 32 -1.92 -1.87 22.24
CA MET A 32 -0.46 -1.89 22.13
C MET A 32 -0.01 -1.61 20.70
N ILE A 33 -0.62 -2.26 19.70
CA ILE A 33 -0.30 -2.01 18.29
C ILE A 33 -0.73 -0.60 17.87
N ALA A 34 -1.89 -0.11 18.31
CA ALA A 34 -2.30 1.27 18.08
C ALA A 34 -1.28 2.27 18.65
N GLY A 35 -0.79 2.03 19.87
CA GLY A 35 0.26 2.86 20.44
C GLY A 35 1.61 2.78 19.70
N VAL A 36 1.95 1.63 19.10
CA VAL A 36 3.12 1.54 18.19
C VAL A 36 2.89 2.36 16.93
N ALA A 37 1.72 2.25 16.31
CA ALA A 37 1.35 3.02 15.11
C ALA A 37 1.41 4.54 15.39
N GLU A 38 0.90 5.00 16.53
CA GLU A 38 1.02 6.39 16.96
C GLU A 38 2.48 6.81 17.16
N CYS A 39 3.33 5.95 17.76
CA CYS A 39 4.75 6.25 17.88
C CYS A 39 5.42 6.42 16.51
N VAL A 40 5.07 5.57 15.54
CA VAL A 40 5.56 5.65 14.16
C VAL A 40 5.20 7.00 13.54
N GLU A 41 3.97 7.49 13.73
CA GLU A 41 3.54 8.80 13.21
C GLU A 41 4.33 9.99 13.80
N THR A 42 4.99 9.82 14.95
CA THR A 42 5.88 10.86 15.53
C THR A 42 7.33 10.81 15.05
N MET A 43 7.68 9.82 14.23
CA MET A 43 9.04 9.64 13.71
C MET A 43 9.25 10.47 12.45
N SER A 44 10.48 10.93 12.25
CA SER A 44 10.89 11.69 11.08
C SER A 44 11.52 10.80 9.99
N SER A 45 12.15 9.69 10.39
CA SER A 45 12.86 8.83 9.45
C SER A 45 11.97 7.75 8.84
N SER A 46 11.70 7.92 7.54
CA SER A 46 10.89 6.99 6.73
C SER A 46 11.39 5.55 6.76
N LYS A 47 12.71 5.34 6.84
CA LYS A 47 13.31 4.01 6.89
C LYS A 47 12.90 3.27 8.17
N GLN A 48 13.10 3.89 9.33
CA GLN A 48 12.73 3.32 10.62
C GLN A 48 11.22 3.12 10.75
N MET A 49 10.41 4.06 10.26
CA MET A 49 8.95 3.89 10.20
C MET A 49 8.57 2.66 9.37
N GLY A 50 9.16 2.52 8.18
CA GLY A 50 8.96 1.38 7.30
C GLY A 50 9.39 0.06 7.93
N ASP A 51 10.53 0.02 8.62
CA ASP A 51 11.04 -1.18 9.31
C ASP A 51 10.07 -1.65 10.42
N VAL A 52 9.59 -0.74 11.27
CA VAL A 52 8.61 -1.05 12.33
C VAL A 52 7.28 -1.54 11.74
N LEU A 53 6.75 -0.85 10.73
CA LEU A 53 5.47 -1.21 10.12
C LEU A 53 5.54 -2.54 9.36
N ARG A 54 6.65 -2.84 8.68
CA ARG A 54 6.88 -4.15 8.07
C ARG A 54 6.99 -5.28 9.09
N LEU A 55 7.49 -5.02 10.29
CA LEU A 55 7.49 -6.00 11.37
C LEU A 55 6.08 -6.31 11.87
N ILE A 56 5.21 -5.31 11.96
CA ILE A 56 3.78 -5.54 12.26
C ILE A 56 3.15 -6.39 11.15
N ALA A 57 3.38 -6.02 9.87
CA ALA A 57 2.82 -6.74 8.73
C ALA A 57 3.27 -8.23 8.65
N LYS A 58 4.46 -8.57 9.15
CA LYS A 58 4.98 -9.95 9.19
C LYS A 58 4.30 -10.86 10.21
N ARG A 59 3.50 -10.31 11.12
CA ARG A 59 2.77 -11.12 12.10
C ARG A 59 1.70 -11.93 11.38
N SER A 60 1.60 -13.23 11.70
CA SER A 60 0.64 -14.14 11.08
C SER A 60 -0.80 -13.83 11.48
N GLU A 61 -0.98 -13.33 12.70
CA GLU A 61 -2.28 -12.96 13.25
C GLU A 61 -2.26 -11.47 13.58
N LEU A 62 -2.99 -10.71 12.77
CA LEU A 62 -3.38 -9.34 13.09
C LEU A 62 -4.88 -9.35 13.35
N SER A 63 -5.33 -8.57 14.34
CA SER A 63 -6.75 -8.23 14.39
C SER A 63 -7.08 -7.23 13.28
N GLU A 64 -8.37 -7.09 12.98
CA GLU A 64 -8.85 -6.08 12.04
C GLU A 64 -8.42 -4.66 12.45
N ILE A 65 -8.48 -4.36 13.76
CA ILE A 65 -8.07 -3.06 14.31
C ILE A 65 -6.58 -2.86 14.08
N GLN A 66 -5.76 -3.85 14.42
CA GLN A 66 -4.29 -3.80 14.26
C GLN A 66 -3.89 -3.57 12.80
N PHE A 67 -4.52 -4.29 11.88
CA PHE A 67 -4.31 -4.08 10.44
C PHE A 67 -4.64 -2.64 10.05
N ARG A 68 -5.84 -2.16 10.37
CA ARG A 68 -6.33 -0.85 9.93
C ARG A 68 -5.49 0.31 10.48
N VAL A 69 -5.17 0.31 11.78
CA VAL A 69 -4.36 1.39 12.38
C VAL A 69 -2.94 1.39 11.84
N SER A 70 -2.37 0.21 11.58
CA SER A 70 -1.01 0.10 11.05
C SER A 70 -0.93 0.51 9.58
N VAL A 71 -1.89 0.10 8.75
CA VAL A 71 -2.00 0.59 7.36
C VAL A 71 -2.15 2.11 7.36
N LYS A 72 -2.99 2.69 8.21
CA LYS A 72 -3.12 4.16 8.29
C LYS A 72 -1.79 4.85 8.63
N ALA A 73 -1.03 4.31 9.59
CA ALA A 73 0.27 4.85 9.98
C ALA A 73 1.33 4.78 8.85
N THR A 74 1.20 3.85 7.88
CA THR A 74 2.06 3.87 6.67
C THR A 74 1.94 5.18 5.88
N GLY A 75 0.81 5.89 5.99
CA GLY A 75 0.59 7.18 5.35
C GLY A 75 1.56 8.27 5.80
N ALA A 76 2.10 8.18 7.03
CA ALA A 76 3.05 9.14 7.57
C ALA A 76 4.47 9.00 6.98
N ILE A 77 4.77 7.88 6.31
CA ILE A 77 6.07 7.68 5.66
C ILE A 77 6.23 8.66 4.49
N ALA A 78 7.28 9.47 4.46
CA ALA A 78 7.50 10.45 3.38
C ALA A 78 8.14 9.82 2.13
N ASN A 79 9.08 8.89 2.32
CA ASN A 79 9.77 8.23 1.21
C ASN A 79 8.85 7.23 0.50
N GLY A 80 8.66 7.39 -0.81
CA GLY A 80 7.76 6.56 -1.62
C GLY A 80 8.14 5.08 -1.65
N TYR A 81 9.43 4.75 -1.67
CA TYR A 81 9.92 3.38 -1.62
C TYR A 81 9.60 2.71 -0.28
N GLU A 82 9.90 3.37 0.84
CA GLU A 82 9.60 2.82 2.17
C GLU A 82 8.09 2.68 2.40
N LYS A 83 7.28 3.66 1.94
CA LYS A 83 5.81 3.60 2.01
C LYS A 83 5.26 2.45 1.19
N GLY A 84 5.67 2.34 -0.08
CA GLY A 84 5.25 1.26 -0.97
C GLY A 84 5.65 -0.11 -0.42
N SER A 85 6.89 -0.24 0.06
CA SER A 85 7.39 -1.48 0.69
C SER A 85 6.58 -1.89 1.91
N ALA A 86 6.26 -0.95 2.81
CA ALA A 86 5.42 -1.22 3.98
C ALA A 86 3.99 -1.61 3.59
N LEU A 87 3.37 -0.87 2.65
CA LEU A 87 2.00 -1.14 2.22
C LEU A 87 1.87 -2.50 1.51
N ARG A 88 2.85 -2.87 0.66
CA ARG A 88 2.91 -4.20 0.02
C ARG A 88 3.05 -5.32 1.04
N ALA A 89 3.78 -5.10 2.14
CA ALA A 89 3.85 -6.08 3.22
C ALA A 89 2.48 -6.32 3.87
N PHE A 90 1.68 -5.26 4.07
CA PHE A 90 0.30 -5.41 4.54
C PHE A 90 -0.62 -6.09 3.52
N SER A 91 -0.41 -5.88 2.21
CA SER A 91 -1.20 -6.54 1.16
C SER A 91 -1.16 -8.08 1.19
N MET A 92 -0.18 -8.66 1.89
CA MET A 92 -0.11 -10.12 2.14
C MET A 92 -1.26 -10.62 3.02
N HIS A 93 -1.87 -9.75 3.83
CA HIS A 93 -3.10 -10.02 4.56
C HIS A 93 -4.29 -9.82 3.64
N GLU A 94 -4.43 -10.72 2.66
CA GLU A 94 -5.28 -10.48 1.50
C GLU A 94 -6.76 -10.21 1.84
N GLN A 95 -7.31 -10.91 2.84
CA GLN A 95 -8.71 -10.70 3.26
C GLN A 95 -8.93 -9.31 3.85
N PHE A 96 -8.09 -8.89 4.82
CA PHE A 96 -8.18 -7.55 5.41
C PHE A 96 -7.89 -6.45 4.39
N THR A 97 -6.98 -6.70 3.45
CA THR A 97 -6.68 -5.77 2.37
C THR A 97 -7.91 -5.46 1.53
N VAL A 98 -8.74 -6.46 1.23
CA VAL A 98 -10.00 -6.24 0.48
C VAL A 98 -11.10 -5.67 1.37
N GLN A 99 -11.17 -6.07 2.64
CA GLN A 99 -12.13 -5.54 3.61
C GLN A 99 -11.92 -4.03 3.88
N HIS A 100 -10.67 -3.56 3.87
CA HIS A 100 -10.28 -2.16 4.10
C HIS A 100 -9.61 -1.53 2.89
N LEU A 101 -10.06 -1.91 1.70
CA LEU A 101 -9.44 -1.48 0.46
C LEU A 101 -9.47 0.05 0.29
N ASP A 102 -10.49 0.72 0.81
CA ASP A 102 -10.59 2.18 0.85
C ASP A 102 -9.39 2.82 1.58
N VAL A 103 -9.05 2.33 2.78
CA VAL A 103 -7.91 2.82 3.55
C VAL A 103 -6.61 2.51 2.82
N VAL A 104 -6.45 1.28 2.31
CA VAL A 104 -5.26 0.86 1.56
C VAL A 104 -5.05 1.70 0.30
N LEU A 105 -6.10 1.93 -0.49
CA LEU A 105 -6.04 2.77 -1.69
C LEU A 105 -5.74 4.22 -1.37
N SER A 106 -6.29 4.76 -0.27
CA SER A 106 -6.03 6.14 0.15
C SER A 106 -4.54 6.36 0.47
N VAL A 107 -3.89 5.39 1.12
CA VAL A 107 -2.45 5.42 1.38
C VAL A 107 -1.67 5.23 0.09
N ALA A 108 -2.03 4.25 -0.74
CA ALA A 108 -1.36 3.96 -2.01
C ALA A 108 -1.30 5.20 -2.92
N ALA A 109 -2.38 5.99 -2.95
CA ALA A 109 -2.47 7.23 -3.72
C ALA A 109 -1.47 8.32 -3.26
N THR A 110 -0.90 8.21 -2.06
CA THR A 110 0.09 9.16 -1.51
C THR A 110 1.54 8.73 -1.73
N ILE A 111 1.78 7.64 -2.49
CA ILE A 111 3.13 7.19 -2.81
C ILE A 111 3.72 8.10 -3.90
N SER A 112 4.83 8.77 -3.57
CA SER A 112 5.48 9.74 -4.47
C SER A 112 6.28 9.10 -5.61
N SER A 113 6.72 7.85 -5.45
CA SER A 113 7.46 7.10 -6.48
C SER A 113 6.49 6.39 -7.41
N SER A 114 6.50 6.76 -8.70
CA SER A 114 5.63 6.13 -9.71
C SER A 114 5.84 4.62 -9.82
N THR A 115 7.08 4.15 -9.68
CA THR A 115 7.41 2.71 -9.71
C THR A 115 6.81 1.99 -8.51
N ASP A 116 6.96 2.54 -7.31
CA ASP A 116 6.44 1.91 -6.09
C ASP A 116 4.92 1.97 -6.01
N MET A 117 4.32 3.07 -6.46
CA MET A 117 2.88 3.24 -6.60
C MET A 117 2.30 2.22 -7.60
N ALA A 118 2.93 2.06 -8.76
CA ALA A 118 2.57 1.03 -9.74
C ALA A 118 2.60 -0.37 -9.13
N ASN A 119 3.70 -0.73 -8.45
CA ASN A 119 3.87 -2.04 -7.82
C ASN A 119 2.82 -2.32 -6.75
N VAL A 120 2.45 -1.32 -5.93
CA VAL A 120 1.35 -1.44 -4.98
C VAL A 120 0.03 -1.76 -5.68
N PHE A 121 -0.36 -0.99 -6.70
CA PHE A 121 -1.63 -1.24 -7.39
C PHE A 121 -1.66 -2.59 -8.13
N ILE A 122 -0.52 -3.03 -8.67
CA ILE A 122 -0.38 -4.37 -9.26
C ILE A 122 -0.63 -5.44 -8.18
N ASP A 123 0.01 -5.33 -7.02
CA ASP A 123 -0.17 -6.28 -5.93
C ASP A 123 -1.62 -6.30 -5.40
N LEU A 124 -2.26 -5.13 -5.28
CA LEU A 124 -3.67 -5.04 -4.89
C LEU A 124 -4.61 -5.72 -5.90
N ALA A 125 -4.35 -5.56 -7.20
CA ALA A 125 -5.12 -6.24 -8.24
C ALA A 125 -4.87 -7.75 -8.30
N ASN A 126 -3.73 -8.20 -7.80
CA ASN A 126 -3.34 -9.61 -7.74
C ASN A 126 -3.92 -10.34 -6.51
N ASN A 127 -4.56 -9.62 -5.58
CA ASN A 127 -5.19 -10.18 -4.40
C ASN A 127 -6.33 -11.14 -4.78
N ARG A 128 -6.28 -12.38 -4.28
CA ARG A 128 -7.24 -13.44 -4.68
C ARG A 128 -8.68 -13.21 -4.21
N TYR A 129 -8.90 -12.36 -3.22
CA TYR A 129 -10.24 -12.01 -2.71
C TYR A 129 -10.84 -10.79 -3.41
N LEU A 130 -10.11 -10.18 -4.36
CA LEU A 130 -10.58 -8.98 -5.05
C LEU A 130 -11.71 -9.31 -6.04
N ASN A 131 -12.86 -8.68 -5.83
CA ASN A 131 -13.99 -8.75 -6.76
C ASN A 131 -13.86 -7.71 -7.90
N ALA A 132 -14.39 -8.06 -9.08
CA ALA A 132 -14.54 -7.18 -10.25
C ALA A 132 -14.96 -5.74 -9.92
N ARG A 133 -15.82 -5.52 -8.93
CA ARG A 133 -16.31 -4.19 -8.52
C ARG A 133 -15.20 -3.23 -8.06
N TYR A 134 -14.04 -3.73 -7.65
CA TYR A 134 -12.95 -2.92 -7.10
C TYR A 134 -11.86 -2.55 -8.12
N PHE A 135 -11.83 -3.22 -9.27
CA PHE A 135 -10.88 -2.90 -10.34
C PHE A 135 -10.96 -1.45 -10.82
N PRO A 136 -12.13 -0.80 -10.93
CA PRO A 136 -12.19 0.61 -11.30
C PRO A 136 -11.39 1.50 -10.34
N SER A 137 -11.50 1.29 -9.03
CA SER A 137 -10.76 2.08 -8.04
C SER A 137 -9.24 1.89 -8.15
N ILE A 138 -8.77 0.67 -8.43
CA ILE A 138 -7.35 0.39 -8.68
C ILE A 138 -6.87 1.07 -9.98
N LEU A 139 -7.67 0.98 -11.04
CA LEU A 139 -7.34 1.59 -12.34
C LEU A 139 -7.34 3.11 -12.27
N TYR A 140 -8.23 3.72 -11.47
CA TYR A 140 -8.16 5.15 -11.16
C TYR A 140 -6.91 5.51 -10.39
N GLY A 141 -6.46 4.68 -9.44
CA GLY A 141 -5.15 4.86 -8.80
C GLY A 141 -4.00 4.83 -9.81
N ILE A 142 -4.00 3.87 -10.74
CA ILE A 142 -2.97 3.77 -11.80
C ILE A 142 -3.00 4.98 -12.72
N LYS A 143 -4.18 5.53 -13.05
CA LYS A 143 -4.33 6.75 -13.86
C LYS A 143 -3.54 7.93 -13.26
N GLU A 144 -3.46 8.03 -11.94
CA GLU A 144 -2.76 9.13 -11.24
C GLU A 144 -1.23 8.95 -11.18
N ILE A 145 -0.69 7.82 -11.65
CA ILE A 145 0.77 7.62 -11.75
C ILE A 145 1.36 8.64 -12.73
N ALA A 146 2.33 9.42 -12.27
CA ALA A 146 2.92 10.50 -13.07
C ALA A 146 3.77 9.99 -14.25
N ASN A 147 4.53 8.91 -14.05
CA ASN A 147 5.39 8.37 -15.10
C ASN A 147 4.62 7.44 -16.06
N ASP A 148 4.58 7.82 -17.34
CA ASP A 148 3.88 7.09 -18.40
C ASP A 148 4.34 5.64 -18.57
N ASN A 149 5.65 5.37 -18.47
CA ASN A 149 6.18 4.01 -18.58
C ASN A 149 5.73 3.13 -17.40
N CYS A 150 5.74 3.66 -16.18
CA CYS A 150 5.21 2.96 -15.01
C CYS A 150 3.70 2.68 -15.13
N LYS A 151 2.93 3.68 -15.57
CA LYS A 151 1.49 3.57 -15.81
C LYS A 151 1.17 2.50 -16.86
N SER A 152 1.84 2.59 -18.02
CA SER A 152 1.75 1.62 -19.11
C SER A 152 2.12 0.21 -18.65
N ASN A 153 3.22 0.06 -17.92
CA ASN A 153 3.65 -1.22 -17.38
C ASN A 153 2.61 -1.83 -16.43
N ALA A 154 2.05 -1.04 -15.51
CA ALA A 154 0.98 -1.51 -14.63
C ALA A 154 -0.25 -1.96 -15.42
N LEU A 155 -0.72 -1.15 -16.37
CA LEU A 155 -1.86 -1.51 -17.23
C LEU A 155 -1.60 -2.77 -18.05
N CYS A 156 -0.39 -2.96 -18.57
CA CYS A 156 -0.02 -4.18 -19.31
C CYS A 156 -0.10 -5.42 -18.41
N GLN A 157 0.45 -5.34 -17.20
CA GLN A 157 0.44 -6.46 -16.27
C GLN A 157 -0.97 -6.84 -15.81
N LEU A 158 -1.86 -5.85 -15.66
CA LEU A 158 -3.24 -6.10 -15.23
C LEU A 158 -4.14 -6.62 -16.34
N ALA A 159 -3.85 -6.32 -17.61
CA ALA A 159 -4.78 -6.55 -18.72
C ALA A 159 -5.29 -8.00 -18.85
N SER A 160 -4.45 -8.98 -18.51
CA SER A 160 -4.80 -10.41 -18.55
C SER A 160 -5.72 -10.86 -17.41
N ARG A 161 -5.80 -10.10 -16.32
CA ARG A 161 -6.58 -10.43 -15.11
C ARG A 161 -7.89 -9.64 -15.01
N LEU A 162 -8.08 -8.64 -15.86
CA LEU A 162 -9.28 -7.82 -15.82
C LEU A 162 -10.52 -8.66 -16.17
N PRO A 163 -11.63 -8.49 -15.45
CA PRO A 163 -12.93 -9.01 -15.88
C PRO A 163 -13.41 -8.23 -17.11
N LYS A 164 -12.91 -8.60 -18.30
CA LYS A 164 -13.15 -7.89 -19.57
C LYS A 164 -14.63 -7.81 -19.97
N SER A 165 -15.50 -8.66 -19.42
CA SER A 165 -16.96 -8.56 -19.61
C SER A 165 -17.61 -7.40 -18.83
N ASN A 166 -16.90 -6.78 -17.89
CA ASN A 166 -17.40 -5.67 -17.09
C ASN A 166 -17.09 -4.32 -17.76
N ALA A 167 -18.13 -3.66 -18.27
CA ALA A 167 -18.00 -2.38 -18.97
C ALA A 167 -17.34 -1.28 -18.12
N ASN A 168 -17.61 -1.22 -16.82
CA ASN A 168 -17.01 -0.22 -15.92
C ASN A 168 -15.50 -0.45 -15.77
N VAL A 169 -15.07 -1.71 -15.76
CA VAL A 169 -13.65 -2.07 -15.70
C VAL A 169 -12.94 -1.71 -17.00
N LEU A 170 -13.53 -2.04 -18.16
CA LEU A 170 -12.99 -1.65 -19.46
C LEU A 170 -12.90 -0.12 -19.59
N GLN A 171 -13.95 0.60 -19.17
CA GLN A 171 -13.96 2.07 -19.21
C GLN A 171 -12.84 2.65 -18.34
N ALA A 172 -12.70 2.19 -17.08
CA ALA A 172 -11.64 2.66 -16.19
C ALA A 172 -10.24 2.37 -16.75
N TYR A 173 -10.04 1.20 -17.37
CA TYR A 173 -8.78 0.85 -18.03
C TYR A 173 -8.48 1.82 -19.17
N MET A 174 -9.46 2.07 -20.04
CA MET A 174 -9.28 2.97 -21.17
C MET A 174 -9.06 4.42 -20.72
N MET A 175 -9.69 4.87 -19.63
CA MET A 175 -9.40 6.19 -19.04
C MET A 175 -7.95 6.28 -18.56
N ALA A 176 -7.45 5.24 -17.87
CA ALA A 176 -6.05 5.20 -17.44
C ALA A 176 -5.09 5.16 -18.63
N ALA A 177 -5.33 4.31 -19.63
CA ALA A 177 -4.52 4.22 -20.84
C ALA A 177 -4.52 5.53 -21.65
N ASN A 178 -5.67 6.21 -21.74
CA ASN A 178 -5.79 7.50 -22.43
C ASN A 178 -5.11 8.66 -21.69
N SER A 179 -4.83 8.52 -20.40
CA SER A 179 -4.04 9.49 -19.63
C SER A 179 -2.53 9.37 -19.82
N ILE A 180 -2.06 8.39 -20.60
CA ILE A 180 -0.65 8.25 -20.99
C ILE A 180 -0.37 9.24 -22.12
N SER A 181 0.64 10.10 -21.94
CA SER A 181 1.01 11.11 -22.94
C SER A 181 1.91 10.54 -24.04
N SER A 182 2.83 9.63 -23.69
CA SER A 182 3.67 8.91 -24.63
C SER A 182 2.83 7.98 -25.53
N SER A 183 2.84 8.25 -26.83
CA SER A 183 2.11 7.46 -27.83
C SER A 183 2.54 5.99 -27.85
N ALA A 184 3.84 5.72 -27.69
CA ALA A 184 4.38 4.37 -27.64
C ALA A 184 3.87 3.60 -26.40
N GLU A 185 3.88 4.24 -25.23
CA GLU A 185 3.40 3.64 -23.99
C GLU A 185 1.88 3.45 -23.99
N LYS A 186 1.14 4.41 -24.54
CA LYS A 186 -0.31 4.30 -24.73
C LYS A 186 -0.67 3.15 -25.67
N ALA A 187 0.04 3.03 -26.79
CA ALA A 187 -0.15 1.93 -27.73
C ALA A 187 0.15 0.57 -27.07
N ARG A 188 1.20 0.49 -26.26
CA ARG A 188 1.56 -0.70 -25.49
C ARG A 188 0.44 -1.11 -24.53
N ALA A 189 -0.05 -0.18 -23.72
CA ALA A 189 -1.14 -0.45 -22.77
C ALA A 189 -2.44 -0.85 -23.48
N THR A 190 -2.88 -0.09 -24.48
CA THR A 190 -4.12 -0.40 -25.22
C THR A 190 -4.07 -1.74 -25.94
N LYS A 191 -2.92 -2.10 -26.53
CA LYS A 191 -2.71 -3.41 -27.16
C LYS A 191 -2.81 -4.56 -26.17
N ALA A 192 -2.35 -4.37 -24.92
CA ALA A 192 -2.41 -5.43 -23.91
C ALA A 192 -3.85 -5.83 -23.53
N LEU A 193 -4.84 -4.93 -23.75
CA LEU A 193 -6.25 -5.20 -23.47
C LEU A 193 -6.92 -6.07 -24.53
N MET A 194 -6.41 -6.05 -25.78
CA MET A 194 -6.92 -6.83 -26.91
C MET A 194 -6.61 -8.31 -26.73
#